data_AF-A0A936EGI0-F1
#
_entry.id   AF-A0A936EGI0-F1
#
_cell.length_a   1.000
_cell.length_b   1.000
_cell.length_c   1.000
_cell.angle_alpha   90.00
_cell.angle_beta   90.00
_cell.angle_gamma   90.00
#
_symmetry.space_group_name_H-M   'P 1'
#
loop_
_entity.id
_entity.type
_entity.pdbx_description
1 polymer ?
#
loop_
_entity_poly.entity_id
_entity_poly.type
_entity_poly.pdbx_seq_one_letter_code
_entity_poly.pdbx_strand_id
1 'polypeptide(L)'
;MRWIFENPQLLLLIAGAVAYWLNERRKLKETKQEMEQELAREPGDDEMAERTRRIQEEIRRKIEERQGTARPPDLPGTVRRTPPPMPAAPPALAPAAPVVVIAEAGTGAAELERVMEQQRHYAEQLRALESLSRTAPTPVNVAAVSAFAAEPAVPASSGRALGLLEGLRDRDGLRRAIVLREILGPAKALQ
;
A
#
# COMPACT_ATOMS: atom_id res chain seq x y z
N MET A 1 -28.64 -12.46 -44.20
CA MET A 1 -28.21 -13.68 -43.47
C MET A 1 -27.33 -14.64 -44.29
N ARG A 2 -27.31 -14.64 -45.65
CA ARG A 2 -26.49 -15.59 -46.46
C ARG A 2 -25.00 -15.24 -46.60
N TRP A 3 -24.62 -13.98 -46.32
CA TRP A 3 -23.25 -13.48 -46.57
C TRP A 3 -22.13 -14.20 -45.78
N ILE A 4 -22.48 -14.82 -44.65
CA ILE A 4 -21.52 -15.53 -43.78
C ILE A 4 -21.11 -16.90 -44.34
N PHE A 5 -21.96 -17.50 -45.18
CA PHE A 5 -21.65 -18.75 -45.87
C PHE A 5 -20.87 -18.54 -47.17
N GLU A 6 -20.82 -17.31 -47.69
CA GLU A 6 -20.09 -16.97 -48.92
C GLU A 6 -18.57 -16.84 -48.67
N ASN A 7 -18.15 -16.67 -47.41
CA ASN A 7 -16.75 -16.49 -47.04
C ASN A 7 -16.33 -17.49 -45.95
N PRO A 8 -16.18 -18.78 -46.26
CA PRO A 8 -15.77 -19.81 -45.29
C PRO A 8 -14.38 -19.53 -44.68
N GLN A 9 -13.53 -18.77 -45.39
CA GLN A 9 -12.23 -18.31 -44.89
C GLN A 9 -12.38 -17.37 -43.68
N LEU A 10 -13.39 -16.49 -43.67
CA LEU A 10 -13.67 -15.59 -42.55
C LEU A 10 -14.11 -16.39 -41.32
N LEU A 11 -14.93 -17.42 -41.52
CA LEU A 11 -15.34 -18.36 -40.47
C LEU A 11 -14.14 -19.11 -39.86
N LEU A 12 -13.23 -19.62 -40.70
CA LEU A 12 -12.01 -20.28 -40.22
C LEU A 12 -11.10 -19.32 -39.44
N LEU A 13 -10.98 -18.07 -39.88
CA LEU A 13 -10.17 -17.06 -39.20
C LEU A 13 -10.76 -16.68 -37.84
N ILE A 14 -12.08 -16.48 -37.77
CA ILE A 14 -12.80 -16.21 -36.51
C ILE A 14 -12.72 -17.43 -35.58
N ALA A 15 -12.96 -18.64 -36.09
CA ALA A 15 -12.85 -19.87 -35.30
C ALA A 15 -11.43 -20.09 -34.76
N GLY A 16 -10.41 -19.80 -35.57
CA GLY A 16 -9.01 -19.85 -35.16
C GLY A 16 -8.69 -18.82 -34.07
N ALA A 17 -9.18 -17.58 -34.21
CA ALA A 17 -9.01 -16.53 -33.21
C ALA A 17 -9.71 -16.89 -31.88
N VAL A 18 -10.92 -17.44 -31.94
CA VAL A 18 -11.67 -17.90 -30.76
C VAL A 18 -10.97 -19.09 -30.10
N ALA A 19 -10.49 -20.05 -30.88
CA ALA A 19 -9.75 -21.21 -30.37
C ALA A 19 -8.42 -20.79 -29.71
N TYR A 20 -7.68 -19.87 -30.34
CA TYR A 20 -6.46 -19.30 -29.79
C TYR A 20 -6.74 -18.57 -28.48
N TRP A 21 -7.76 -17.70 -28.45
CA TRP A 21 -8.14 -16.96 -27.25
C TRP A 21 -8.60 -17.88 -26.10
N LEU A 22 -9.31 -18.96 -26.41
CA LEU A 22 -9.75 -19.94 -25.41
C LEU A 22 -8.57 -20.75 -24.85
N ASN A 23 -7.60 -21.09 -25.69
CA ASN A 23 -6.39 -21.78 -25.27
C ASN A 23 -5.50 -20.87 -24.39
N GLU A 24 -5.36 -19.60 -24.76
CA GLU A 24 -4.66 -18.59 -23.96
C GLU A 24 -5.27 -18.44 -22.56
N ARG A 25 -6.62 -18.44 -22.48
CA ARG A 25 -7.34 -18.40 -21.19
C ARG A 25 -7.13 -19.64 -20.33
N ARG A 26 -6.94 -20.82 -20.92
CA ARG A 26 -6.63 -22.04 -20.17
C ARG A 26 -5.21 -22.00 -19.62
N LYS A 27 -4.24 -21.63 -20.45
CA LYS A 27 -2.84 -21.45 -20.04
C LYS A 27 -2.72 -20.47 -18.89
N LEU A 28 -3.36 -19.30 -18.97
CA LEU A 28 -3.35 -18.32 -17.88
C LEU A 28 -3.93 -18.85 -16.56
N LYS A 29 -4.87 -19.79 -16.59
CA LYS A 29 -5.40 -20.44 -15.38
C LYS A 29 -4.44 -21.47 -14.84
N GLU A 30 -3.83 -22.29 -15.70
CA GLU A 30 -2.81 -23.27 -15.31
C GLU A 30 -1.59 -22.58 -14.70
N THR A 31 -1.04 -21.55 -15.35
CA THR A 31 0.11 -20.80 -14.81
C THR A 31 -0.22 -20.09 -13.50
N LYS A 32 -1.45 -19.57 -13.37
CA LYS A 32 -1.89 -18.95 -12.12
C LYS A 32 -2.08 -19.99 -11.02
N GLN A 33 -2.61 -21.17 -11.33
CA GLN A 33 -2.75 -22.27 -10.38
C GLN A 33 -1.39 -22.80 -9.96
N GLU A 34 -0.44 -22.95 -10.88
CA GLU A 34 0.94 -23.36 -10.57
C GLU A 34 1.64 -22.34 -9.67
N MET A 35 1.56 -21.04 -9.99
CA MET A 35 2.09 -19.98 -9.13
C MET A 35 1.41 -19.93 -7.77
N GLU A 36 0.09 -20.12 -7.70
CA GLU A 36 -0.67 -20.12 -6.45
C GLU A 36 -0.35 -21.36 -5.60
N GLN A 37 -0.05 -22.50 -6.23
CA GLN A 37 0.36 -23.74 -5.56
C GLN A 37 1.82 -23.69 -5.09
N GLU A 38 2.70 -23.00 -5.82
CA GLU A 38 4.08 -22.72 -5.40
C GLU A 38 4.12 -21.67 -4.28
N LEU A 39 3.26 -20.65 -4.33
CA LEU A 39 3.13 -19.64 -3.27
C LEU A 39 2.42 -20.18 -2.02
N ALA A 40 1.46 -21.09 -2.18
CA ALA A 40 0.81 -21.81 -1.08
C ALA A 40 1.67 -22.94 -0.50
N ARG A 41 2.81 -23.25 -1.13
CA ARG A 41 3.89 -24.00 -0.52
C ARG A 41 4.57 -23.05 0.47
N GLU A 42 3.90 -22.80 1.61
CA GLU A 42 4.52 -22.12 2.73
C GLU A 42 5.87 -22.80 3.02
N PRO A 43 6.95 -22.03 3.29
CA PRO A 43 8.15 -22.62 3.84
C PRO A 43 7.70 -23.32 5.13
N GLY A 44 7.72 -24.66 5.11
CA GLY A 44 7.09 -25.46 6.15
C GLY A 44 7.56 -24.99 7.53
N ASP A 45 6.69 -25.13 8.53
CA ASP A 45 6.98 -24.74 9.93
C ASP A 45 8.38 -25.17 10.42
N ASP A 46 8.94 -26.25 9.85
CA ASP A 46 10.31 -26.71 10.05
C ASP A 46 11.39 -25.67 9.68
N GLU A 47 11.28 -24.97 8.54
CA GLU A 47 12.23 -23.92 8.15
C GLU A 47 12.11 -22.70 9.07
N MET A 48 10.90 -22.35 9.50
CA MET A 48 10.67 -21.26 10.45
C MET A 48 11.18 -21.61 11.85
N ALA A 49 11.06 -22.88 12.27
CA ALA A 49 11.62 -23.39 13.51
C ALA A 49 13.15 -23.38 13.49
N GLU A 50 13.80 -23.74 12.38
CA GLU A 50 15.24 -23.65 12.23
C GLU A 50 15.77 -22.21 12.28
N ARG A 51 15.09 -21.27 11.60
CA ARG A 51 15.42 -19.84 11.67
C ARG A 51 15.30 -19.31 13.10
N THR A 52 14.26 -19.72 13.81
CA THR A 52 14.05 -19.32 15.20
C THR A 52 15.14 -19.86 16.13
N ARG A 53 15.58 -21.12 15.94
CA ARG A 53 16.71 -21.72 16.71
C ARG A 53 18.01 -20.96 16.48
N ARG A 54 18.35 -20.63 15.22
CA ARG A 54 19.56 -19.85 14.90
C ARG A 54 19.54 -18.47 15.55
N ILE A 55 18.39 -17.78 15.52
CA ILE A 55 18.23 -16.47 16.16
C ILE A 55 18.41 -16.56 17.68
N GLN A 56 17.88 -17.59 18.33
CA GLN A 56 18.05 -17.77 19.78
C GLN A 56 19.50 -18.04 20.17
N GLU A 57 20.23 -18.83 19.38
CA GLU A 57 21.65 -19.11 19.61
C GLU A 57 22.51 -17.85 19.42
N GLU A 58 22.22 -17.04 18.40
CA GLU A 58 22.89 -15.75 18.19
C GLU A 58 22.64 -14.76 19.32
N ILE A 59 21.40 -14.65 19.80
CA ILE A 59 21.05 -13.79 20.94
C ILE A 59 21.80 -14.26 22.20
N ARG A 60 21.81 -15.58 22.46
CA ARG A 60 22.51 -16.14 23.61
C ARG A 60 24.01 -15.85 23.57
N ARG A 61 24.65 -16.10 22.43
CA ARG A 61 26.07 -15.78 22.22
C ARG A 61 26.36 -14.29 22.42
N LYS A 62 25.49 -13.42 21.94
CA LYS A 62 25.62 -11.95 22.04
C LYS A 62 25.37 -11.42 23.46
N ILE A 63 24.56 -12.11 24.26
CA ILE A 63 24.38 -11.82 25.69
C ILE A 63 25.60 -12.26 26.48
N GLU A 64 26.13 -13.46 26.22
CA GLU A 64 27.34 -13.98 26.88
C GLU A 64 28.57 -13.10 26.57
N GLU A 65 28.73 -12.66 25.32
CA GLU A 65 29.77 -11.71 24.91
C GLU A 65 29.66 -10.35 25.63
N ARG A 66 28.43 -9.86 25.83
CA ARG A 66 28.16 -8.62 26.57
C ARG A 66 28.30 -8.79 28.08
N GLN A 67 27.90 -9.92 28.64
CA GLN A 67 28.05 -10.22 30.08
C GLN A 67 29.51 -10.47 30.47
N GLY A 68 30.34 -10.98 29.56
CA GLY A 68 31.78 -11.15 29.80
C GLY A 68 32.58 -9.84 29.83
N THR A 69 32.07 -8.74 29.27
CA THR A 69 32.83 -7.49 29.07
C THR A 69 32.19 -6.24 29.71
N ALA A 70 30.94 -6.28 30.18
CA ALA A 70 30.25 -5.08 30.68
C ALA A 70 29.65 -5.25 32.08
N ARG A 71 30.24 -4.52 33.04
CA ARG A 71 29.54 -4.04 34.24
C ARG A 71 28.21 -3.41 33.81
N PRO A 72 27.06 -3.78 34.40
CA PRO A 72 25.78 -3.17 34.05
C PRO A 72 25.85 -1.65 34.30
N PRO A 73 25.37 -0.80 33.39
CA PRO A 73 25.16 0.60 33.73
C PRO A 73 24.13 0.67 34.86
N ASP A 74 24.48 1.37 35.94
CA ASP A 74 23.57 1.67 37.03
C ASP A 74 22.33 2.38 36.45
N LEU A 75 21.22 1.66 36.37
CA LEU A 75 19.92 2.24 36.07
C LEU A 75 19.59 3.18 37.24
N PRO A 76 19.38 4.50 37.01
CA PRO A 76 18.93 5.37 38.07
C PRO A 76 17.57 4.85 38.56
N GLY A 77 17.50 4.55 39.86
CA GLY A 77 16.34 3.96 40.49
C GLY A 77 15.06 4.73 40.19
N THR A 78 13.95 3.99 40.11
CA THR A 78 12.60 4.52 40.02
C THR A 78 12.31 5.43 41.21
N VAL A 79 12.55 6.73 41.03
CA VAL A 79 12.16 7.76 42.00
C VAL A 79 10.64 7.79 42.06
N ARG A 80 10.09 7.35 43.19
CA ARG A 80 8.68 7.51 43.59
C ARG A 80 8.34 9.01 43.51
N ARG A 81 7.50 9.41 42.56
CA ARG A 81 7.06 10.81 42.39
C ARG A 81 6.25 11.25 43.62
N THR A 82 6.88 11.97 44.53
CA THR A 82 6.21 12.97 45.37
C THR A 82 5.96 14.23 44.53
N PRO A 83 4.75 14.80 44.51
CA PRO A 83 4.50 16.04 43.77
C PRO A 83 5.32 17.20 44.38
N PRO A 84 6.03 18.00 43.57
CA PRO A 84 6.83 19.11 44.07
C PRO A 84 5.96 20.30 44.52
N PRO A 85 6.34 21.04 45.58
CA PRO A 85 5.73 22.33 45.89
C PRO A 85 6.08 23.37 44.82
N MET A 86 5.12 24.24 44.47
CA MET A 86 5.25 25.25 43.41
C MET A 86 6.46 26.19 43.65
N PRO A 87 7.28 26.49 42.63
CA PRO A 87 8.41 27.40 42.78
C PRO A 87 7.99 28.87 42.77
N ALA A 88 8.59 29.64 43.69
CA ALA A 88 8.61 31.10 43.66
C ALA A 88 9.45 31.62 42.47
N ALA A 89 9.22 32.88 42.10
CA ALA A 89 9.73 33.54 40.89
C ALA A 89 11.25 33.40 40.66
N PRO A 90 11.71 33.25 39.41
CA PRO A 90 13.13 33.10 39.10
C PRO A 90 13.90 34.43 39.18
N PRO A 91 15.17 34.43 39.66
CA PRO A 91 16.06 35.57 39.56
C PRO A 91 16.57 35.78 38.11
N ALA A 92 16.91 37.03 37.79
CA ALA A 92 17.30 37.50 36.46
C ALA A 92 18.46 36.71 35.82
N LEU A 93 18.32 36.36 34.54
CA LEU A 93 19.29 35.62 33.74
C LEU A 93 20.59 36.43 33.52
N ALA A 94 21.74 35.80 33.73
CA ALA A 94 23.01 36.21 33.14
C ALA A 94 23.03 35.84 31.63
N PRO A 95 23.70 36.62 30.76
CA PRO A 95 23.76 36.31 29.33
C PRO A 95 24.54 35.02 29.08
N ALA A 96 23.91 34.05 28.43
CA ALA A 96 24.54 32.81 28.01
C ALA A 96 25.59 33.09 26.92
N ALA A 97 26.80 32.56 27.09
CA ALA A 97 27.83 32.56 26.06
C ALA A 97 27.36 31.71 24.85
N PRO A 98 27.68 32.12 23.61
CA PRO A 98 27.29 31.35 22.43
C PRO A 98 28.00 30.00 22.41
N VAL A 99 27.22 28.92 22.38
CA VAL A 99 27.70 27.57 22.08
C VAL A 99 28.12 27.57 20.61
N VAL A 100 29.42 27.49 20.36
CA VAL A 100 29.97 27.22 19.02
C VAL A 100 29.73 25.75 18.73
N VAL A 101 28.70 25.45 17.92
CA VAL A 101 28.52 24.13 17.33
C VAL A 101 29.63 23.95 16.30
N ILE A 102 30.59 23.09 16.61
CA ILE A 102 31.60 22.64 15.64
C ILE A 102 30.86 21.77 14.62
N ALA A 103 30.51 22.36 13.48
CA ALA A 103 29.99 21.61 12.34
C ALA A 103 31.12 20.74 11.77
N GLU A 104 30.94 19.42 11.76
CA GLU A 104 31.79 18.52 10.98
C GLU A 104 31.58 18.83 9.48
N ALA A 105 32.43 19.69 8.93
CA ALA A 105 32.29 20.30 7.61
C ALA A 105 32.61 19.38 6.41
N GLY A 106 32.55 18.05 6.57
CA GLY A 106 33.01 17.10 5.54
C GLY A 106 31.91 16.23 4.91
N THR A 107 30.90 15.83 5.68
CA THR A 107 29.91 14.80 5.27
C THR A 107 28.55 15.38 4.89
N GLY A 108 28.20 16.55 5.42
CA GLY A 108 26.89 17.17 5.18
C GLY A 108 26.67 17.65 3.74
N ALA A 109 27.72 18.05 3.02
CA ALA A 109 27.59 18.55 1.64
C ALA A 109 27.20 17.43 0.66
N ALA A 110 27.84 16.26 0.77
CA ALA A 110 27.53 15.09 -0.05
C ALA A 110 26.17 14.47 0.31
N GLU A 111 25.78 14.50 1.59
CA GLU A 111 24.45 14.08 2.01
C GLU A 111 23.36 15.05 1.52
N LEU A 112 23.62 16.37 1.57
CA LEU A 112 22.71 17.38 1.05
C LEU A 112 22.51 17.25 -0.46
N GLU A 113 23.58 16.95 -1.21
CA GLU A 113 23.52 16.73 -2.66
C GLU A 113 22.66 15.49 -3.00
N ARG A 114 22.85 14.37 -2.27
CA ARG A 114 22.01 13.17 -2.43
C ARG A 114 20.54 13.44 -2.12
N VAL A 115 20.25 14.24 -1.10
CA VAL A 115 18.88 14.65 -0.76
C VAL A 115 18.27 15.52 -1.88
N MET A 116 19.05 16.45 -2.44
CA MET A 116 18.60 17.27 -3.57
C MET A 116 18.34 16.43 -4.83
N GLU A 117 19.19 15.46 -5.13
CA GLU A 117 18.98 14.53 -6.24
C GLU A 117 17.72 13.68 -6.05
N GLN A 118 17.47 13.17 -4.84
CA GLN A 118 16.24 12.47 -4.51
C GLN A 118 15.00 13.36 -4.72
N GLN A 119 15.05 14.62 -4.28
CA GLN A 119 13.94 15.55 -4.48
C GLN A 119 13.66 15.82 -5.96
N ARG A 120 14.70 15.97 -6.79
CA ARG A 120 14.54 16.12 -8.25
C ARG A 120 13.89 14.90 -8.87
N HIS A 121 14.34 13.70 -8.48
CA HIS A 121 13.79 12.46 -8.99
C HIS A 121 12.29 12.32 -8.67
N TYR A 122 11.88 12.63 -7.44
CA TYR A 122 10.47 12.63 -7.07
C TYR A 122 9.64 13.67 -7.84
N ALA A 123 10.18 14.88 -8.05
CA ALA A 123 9.50 15.91 -8.83
C ALA A 123 9.30 15.51 -10.30
N GLU A 124 10.28 14.82 -10.89
CA GLU A 124 10.17 14.27 -12.25
C GLU A 124 9.12 13.16 -12.35
N GLN A 125 9.06 12.26 -11.36
CA GLN A 125 8.02 11.22 -11.31
C GLN A 125 6.61 11.83 -11.25
N LEU A 126 6.41 12.86 -10.42
CA LEU A 126 5.13 13.56 -10.32
C LEU A 126 4.76 14.24 -11.64
N ARG A 127 5.73 14.87 -12.31
CA ARG A 127 5.50 15.53 -13.61
C ARG A 127 5.17 14.53 -14.71
N ALA A 128 5.82 13.36 -14.71
CA ALA A 128 5.52 12.28 -15.63
C ALA A 128 4.09 11.74 -15.41
N LEU A 129 3.71 11.50 -14.15
CA LEU A 129 2.34 11.09 -13.80
C LEU A 129 1.29 12.15 -14.18
N GLU A 130 1.56 13.44 -13.95
CA GLU A 130 0.65 14.52 -14.35
C GLU A 130 0.51 14.59 -15.88
N SER A 131 1.60 14.41 -16.62
CA SER A 131 1.53 14.40 -18.10
C SER A 131 0.68 13.24 -18.61
N LEU A 132 0.80 12.06 -18.00
CA LEU A 132 -0.04 10.90 -18.31
C LEU A 132 -1.50 11.14 -17.92
N SER A 133 -1.75 11.75 -16.76
CA SER A 133 -3.11 12.10 -16.30
C SER A 133 -3.77 13.15 -17.18
N ARG A 134 -3.02 14.11 -17.74
CA ARG A 134 -3.53 15.12 -18.67
C ARG A 134 -3.89 14.53 -20.03
N THR A 135 -3.14 13.52 -20.49
CA THR A 135 -3.43 12.83 -21.74
C THR A 135 -4.53 11.78 -21.61
N ALA A 136 -4.81 11.30 -20.40
CA ALA A 136 -5.96 10.46 -20.12
C ALA A 136 -7.23 11.33 -20.06
N PRO A 137 -8.24 11.09 -20.92
CA PRO A 137 -9.53 11.75 -20.77
C PRO A 137 -10.18 11.23 -19.48
N THR A 138 -9.96 11.94 -18.37
CA THR A 138 -10.69 11.73 -17.14
C THR A 138 -11.96 12.57 -17.20
N PRO A 139 -13.16 11.97 -17.26
CA PRO A 139 -14.40 12.69 -17.03
C PRO A 139 -14.50 12.97 -15.51
N VAL A 140 -13.80 13.99 -15.04
CA VAL A 140 -13.94 14.41 -13.64
C VAL A 140 -15.19 15.26 -13.53
N ASN A 141 -16.28 14.59 -13.16
CA ASN A 141 -17.50 15.20 -12.67
C ASN A 141 -17.23 15.73 -11.24
N VAL A 142 -16.40 16.78 -11.12
CA VAL A 142 -16.09 17.44 -9.82
C VAL A 142 -17.34 18.11 -9.23
N ALA A 143 -18.40 18.29 -10.03
CA ALA A 143 -19.68 18.80 -9.56
C ALA A 143 -20.37 17.86 -8.54
N ALA A 144 -20.04 16.55 -8.53
CA ALA A 144 -20.72 15.58 -7.66
C ALA A 144 -20.29 15.61 -6.19
N VAL A 145 -19.16 16.26 -5.85
CA VAL A 145 -18.68 16.33 -4.44
C VAL A 145 -19.22 17.56 -3.71
N SER A 146 -19.69 18.60 -4.43
CA SER A 146 -20.32 19.78 -3.80
C SER A 146 -21.82 19.64 -3.55
N ALA A 147 -22.45 18.58 -4.05
CA ALA A 147 -23.89 18.32 -3.86
C ALA A 147 -24.23 17.61 -2.54
N PHE A 148 -23.25 17.34 -1.67
CA PHE A 148 -23.50 16.72 -0.35
C PHE A 148 -23.94 17.71 0.74
N ALA A 149 -24.07 19.00 0.42
CA ALA A 149 -24.57 20.04 1.35
C ALA A 149 -25.99 20.53 1.02
N ALA A 150 -26.64 19.99 0.00
CA ALA A 150 -28.05 20.25 -0.28
C ALA A 150 -28.80 18.92 -0.26
N GLU A 151 -29.77 18.78 0.65
CA GLU A 151 -30.71 17.66 0.66
C GLU A 151 -31.19 17.33 -0.76
N PRO A 152 -31.02 16.09 -1.25
CA PRO A 152 -31.73 15.66 -2.43
C PRO A 152 -32.94 14.83 -2.01
N ALA A 153 -34.11 15.36 -2.35
CA ALA A 153 -35.32 14.60 -2.55
C ALA A 153 -35.01 13.32 -3.35
N VAL A 154 -35.53 12.20 -2.87
CA VAL A 154 -35.35 10.84 -3.39
C VAL A 154 -35.74 10.76 -4.88
N PRO A 155 -34.82 10.43 -5.81
CA PRO A 155 -35.19 9.88 -7.10
C PRO A 155 -35.03 8.34 -7.06
N ALA A 156 -36.02 7.68 -7.67
CA ALA A 156 -36.20 6.24 -7.77
C ALA A 156 -34.89 5.44 -7.98
N SER A 157 -34.71 4.43 -7.14
CA SER A 157 -33.54 3.55 -6.99
C SER A 157 -33.27 2.58 -8.14
N SER A 158 -33.99 2.67 -9.27
CA SER A 158 -33.92 1.69 -10.34
C SER A 158 -32.74 1.90 -11.30
N GLY A 159 -32.14 3.10 -11.36
CA GLY A 159 -31.04 3.40 -12.29
C GLY A 159 -29.64 3.04 -11.77
N ARG A 160 -29.43 3.04 -10.45
CA ARG A 160 -28.10 2.76 -9.85
C ARG A 160 -27.71 1.28 -9.89
N ALA A 161 -28.68 0.37 -9.89
CA ALA A 161 -28.44 -1.06 -9.98
C ALA A 161 -27.81 -1.45 -11.34
N LEU A 162 -28.19 -0.77 -12.43
CA LEU A 162 -27.64 -1.02 -13.76
C LEU A 162 -26.17 -0.60 -13.86
N GLY A 163 -25.79 0.53 -13.26
CA GLY A 163 -24.39 0.98 -13.22
C GLY A 163 -23.47 0.08 -12.37
N LEU A 164 -24.01 -0.51 -11.30
CA LEU A 164 -23.28 -1.49 -10.49
C LEU A 164 -23.09 -2.82 -11.23
N LEU A 165 -24.11 -3.32 -11.92
CA LEU A 165 -24.01 -4.53 -12.75
C LEU A 165 -23.02 -4.35 -13.91
N GLU A 166 -22.98 -3.16 -14.50
CA GLU A 166 -22.01 -2.83 -15.54
C GLU A 166 -20.58 -2.75 -14.99
N GLY A 167 -20.41 -2.20 -13.79
CA GLY A 167 -19.14 -2.21 -13.06
C GLY A 167 -18.65 -3.61 -12.66
N LEU A 168 -19.54 -4.57 -12.42
CA LEU A 168 -19.17 -5.97 -12.10
C LEU A 168 -18.51 -6.73 -13.26
N ARG A 169 -18.61 -6.22 -14.49
CA ARG A 169 -17.89 -6.80 -15.64
C ARG A 169 -16.38 -6.56 -15.57
N ASP A 170 -15.97 -5.56 -14.80
CA ASP A 170 -14.56 -5.23 -14.57
C ASP A 170 -14.04 -5.84 -13.25
N ARG A 171 -12.76 -6.23 -13.24
CA ARG A 171 -12.10 -6.87 -12.09
C ARG A 171 -12.12 -5.97 -10.86
N ASP A 172 -11.96 -4.66 -11.06
CA ASP A 172 -11.96 -3.70 -9.96
C ASP A 172 -13.36 -3.44 -9.41
N GLY A 173 -14.39 -3.48 -10.25
CA GLY A 173 -15.78 -3.42 -9.78
C GLY A 173 -16.19 -4.66 -8.98
N LEU A 174 -15.72 -5.85 -9.37
CA LEU A 174 -15.97 -7.08 -8.63
C LEU A 174 -15.29 -7.07 -7.25
N ARG A 175 -14.04 -6.58 -7.17
CA ARG A 175 -13.34 -6.38 -5.88
C ARG A 175 -14.09 -5.41 -4.97
N ARG A 176 -14.53 -4.26 -5.51
CA ARG A 176 -15.32 -3.28 -4.75
C ARG A 176 -16.64 -3.87 -4.25
N ALA A 177 -17.34 -4.66 -5.07
CA ALA A 177 -18.59 -5.29 -4.69
C ALA A 177 -18.41 -6.33 -3.57
N ILE A 178 -17.32 -7.11 -3.59
CA ILE A 178 -16.98 -8.04 -2.50
C ILE A 178 -16.73 -7.26 -1.21
N VAL A 179 -15.89 -6.22 -1.25
CA VAL A 179 -15.60 -5.39 -0.07
C VAL A 179 -16.87 -4.76 0.49
N LEU A 180 -17.75 -4.23 -0.37
CA LEU A 180 -19.04 -3.68 0.05
C LEU A 180 -19.94 -4.73 0.69
N ARG A 181 -19.94 -5.98 0.19
CA ARG A 181 -20.67 -7.08 0.80
C ARG A 181 -20.14 -7.45 2.19
N GLU A 182 -18.82 -7.44 2.39
CA GLU A 182 -18.21 -7.71 3.69
C GLU A 182 -18.52 -6.60 4.71
N ILE A 183 -18.53 -5.33 4.28
CA ILE A 183 -18.79 -4.19 5.16
C ILE A 183 -20.28 -4.03 5.48
N LEU A 184 -21.15 -4.18 4.47
CA LEU A 184 -22.58 -3.88 4.58
C LEU A 184 -23.46 -5.12 4.81
N GLY A 185 -22.88 -6.32 4.72
CA GLY A 185 -23.61 -7.59 4.81
C GLY A 185 -24.40 -7.95 3.54
N PRO A 186 -25.15 -9.06 3.55
CA PRO A 186 -25.99 -9.46 2.41
C PRO A 186 -27.09 -8.41 2.16
N ALA A 187 -27.33 -8.09 0.89
CA ALA A 187 -28.36 -7.13 0.51
C ALA A 187 -29.74 -7.60 1.00
N LYS A 188 -30.35 -6.85 1.92
CA LYS A 188 -31.68 -7.14 2.50
C LYS A 188 -32.82 -7.16 1.48
N ALA A 189 -32.59 -6.72 0.24
CA ALA A 189 -33.60 -6.69 -0.82
C ALA A 189 -33.88 -8.07 -1.48
N LEU A 190 -33.16 -9.12 -1.09
CA LEU A 190 -33.33 -10.49 -1.60
C LEU A 190 -33.82 -11.47 -0.52
N GLN A 191 -34.38 -10.97 0.60
CA GLN A 191 -35.02 -11.77 1.65
C GLN A 191 -36.53 -11.59 1.63
#